data_AF-A0A9Q3UIB4-F1
#
_entry.id   AF-A0A9Q3UIB4-F1
#
_cell.length_a   1.000
_cell.length_b   1.000
_cell.length_c   1.000
_cell.angle_alpha   90.00
_cell.angle_beta   90.00
_cell.angle_gamma   90.00
#
_symmetry.space_group_name_H-M   'P 1'
#
loop_
_entity.id
_entity.type
_entity.pdbx_description
1 polymer ?
#
loop_
_entity_poly.entity_id
_entity_poly.type
_entity_poly.pdbx_seq_one_letter_code
_entity_poly.pdbx_strand_id
1 'polypeptide(L)'
;MISLSLSLIAAIAAVISAIPEVRRWFPIKLSKKELDILKLAKPNNSYPNIIFYGCGTGKPYVQTPYKHNTSIYVTNEITTLLGKNLLSQVHIQPIGPYAGDIHLVWLMLTEKGSQALRKHGG
;
A
#
# COMPACT_ATOMS: atom_id res chain seq x y z
N MET A 1 -17.89 -31.86 -34.39
CA MET A 1 -16.61 -31.17 -34.11
C MET A 1 -16.74 -29.82 -33.39
N ILE A 2 -17.94 -29.34 -33.04
CA ILE A 2 -18.14 -28.01 -32.42
C ILE A 2 -18.05 -28.04 -30.88
N SER A 3 -18.28 -29.20 -30.24
CA SER A 3 -18.31 -29.30 -28.77
C SER A 3 -16.94 -29.19 -28.10
N LEU A 4 -15.87 -29.67 -28.74
CA LEU A 4 -14.52 -29.64 -28.18
C LEU A 4 -13.98 -28.22 -28.07
N SER A 5 -14.30 -27.37 -29.05
CA SER A 5 -13.94 -25.95 -29.09
C SER A 5 -14.63 -25.16 -27.98
N LEU A 6 -15.91 -25.45 -27.73
CA LEU A 6 -16.70 -24.78 -26.69
C LEU A 6 -16.20 -25.12 -25.28
N SER A 7 -15.89 -26.40 -25.04
CA SER A 7 -15.36 -26.87 -23.75
C SER A 7 -13.98 -26.28 -23.44
N LEU A 8 -13.12 -26.13 -24.44
CA LEU A 8 -11.80 -25.50 -24.27
C LEU A 8 -11.92 -24.03 -23.87
N ILE A 9 -12.80 -23.28 -24.54
CA ILE A 9 -13.03 -21.86 -24.23
C ILE A 9 -13.63 -21.69 -22.83
N ALA A 10 -14.59 -22.54 -22.46
CA ALA A 10 -15.18 -22.53 -21.12
C ALA A 10 -14.14 -22.83 -20.03
N ALA A 11 -13.24 -23.79 -20.26
CA ALA A 11 -12.17 -24.11 -19.32
C ALA A 11 -11.18 -22.94 -19.15
N ILE A 12 -10.78 -22.29 -20.25
CA ILE A 12 -9.89 -21.11 -20.19
C ILE A 12 -10.57 -19.96 -19.45
N ALA A 13 -11.85 -19.69 -19.73
CA ALA A 13 -12.62 -18.65 -19.04
C ALA A 13 -12.73 -18.91 -17.54
N ALA A 14 -12.93 -20.17 -17.12
CA ALA A 14 -12.99 -20.55 -15.71
C ALA A 14 -11.62 -20.39 -15.00
N VAL A 15 -10.51 -20.71 -15.68
CA VAL A 15 -9.17 -20.51 -15.10
C VAL A 15 -8.86 -19.02 -14.96
N ILE A 16 -9.19 -18.21 -15.96
CA ILE A 16 -8.99 -16.75 -15.90
C ILE A 16 -9.84 -16.11 -14.79
N SER A 17 -11.09 -16.54 -14.61
CA SER A 17 -11.96 -16.04 -13.55
C SER A 17 -11.52 -16.49 -12.14
N ALA A 18 -10.84 -17.64 -12.03
CA ALA A 18 -10.35 -18.15 -10.76
C ALA A 18 -9.03 -17.49 -10.30
N ILE A 19 -8.21 -16.95 -11.21
CA ILE A 19 -6.91 -16.32 -10.88
C ILE A 19 -7.03 -15.18 -9.84
N PRO A 20 -7.99 -14.23 -9.93
CA PRO A 20 -8.18 -13.20 -8.91
C PRO A 20 -8.45 -13.78 -7.52
N GLU A 21 -9.25 -14.84 -7.45
CA GLU A 21 -9.68 -15.44 -6.17
C GLU A 21 -8.56 -16.23 -5.52
N VAL A 22 -7.78 -16.99 -6.30
CA VAL A 22 -6.57 -17.69 -5.82
C VAL A 22 -5.51 -16.69 -5.35
N ARG A 23 -5.34 -15.56 -6.05
CA ARG A 23 -4.43 -14.49 -5.60
C ARG A 23 -4.86 -13.87 -4.26
N ARG A 24 -6.16 -13.86 -3.96
CA ARG A 24 -6.71 -13.35 -2.70
C ARG A 24 -6.40 -14.27 -1.51
N TRP A 25 -6.20 -15.57 -1.76
CA TRP A 25 -5.94 -16.57 -0.72
C TRP A 25 -4.49 -16.53 -0.20
N PHE A 26 -3.53 -16.06 -1.01
CA PHE A 26 -2.15 -15.97 -0.57
C PHE A 26 -1.98 -14.88 0.51
N PRO A 27 -1.43 -15.22 1.69
CA PRO A 27 -1.19 -14.23 2.72
C PRO A 27 -0.19 -13.19 2.22
N ILE A 28 -0.55 -11.93 2.41
CA ILE A 28 0.31 -10.80 2.07
C ILE A 28 1.50 -10.86 3.03
N LYS A 29 2.68 -11.20 2.51
CA LYS A 29 3.90 -11.19 3.31
C LYS A 29 4.25 -9.74 3.65
N LEU A 30 4.16 -9.39 4.93
CA LEU A 30 4.54 -8.10 5.47
C LEU A 30 5.83 -8.24 6.29
N SER A 31 6.79 -7.35 6.07
CA SER A 31 7.95 -7.20 6.94
C SER A 31 7.55 -6.47 8.23
N LYS A 32 8.37 -6.57 9.29
CA LYS A 32 8.13 -5.85 10.55
C LYS A 32 8.02 -4.34 10.33
N LYS A 33 8.91 -3.76 9.50
CA LYS A 33 8.88 -2.33 9.16
C LYS A 33 7.65 -1.93 8.37
N GLU A 34 7.24 -2.75 7.40
CA GLU A 34 6.00 -2.51 6.64
C GLU A 34 4.78 -2.51 7.56
N LEU A 35 4.72 -3.44 8.52
CA LEU A 35 3.66 -3.49 9.51
C LEU A 35 3.67 -2.26 10.42
N ASP A 36 4.84 -1.79 10.86
CA ASP A 36 4.94 -0.60 11.71
C ASP A 36 4.52 0.67 10.96
N ILE A 37 4.84 0.79 9.67
CA ILE A 37 4.31 1.86 8.80
C ILE A 37 2.79 1.77 8.69
N LEU A 38 2.22 0.58 8.50
CA LEU A 38 0.76 0.41 8.46
C LEU A 38 0.10 0.73 9.80
N LYS A 39 0.77 0.48 10.94
CA LYS A 39 0.29 0.89 12.26
C LYS A 39 0.29 2.41 12.43
N LEU A 40 1.25 3.13 11.83
CA LEU A 40 1.21 4.60 11.81
C LEU A 40 -0.03 5.11 11.06
N ALA A 41 -0.47 4.39 10.03
CA ALA A 41 -1.68 4.71 9.27
C ALA A 41 -2.98 4.27 9.95
N LYS A 42 -2.93 3.69 11.16
CA LYS A 42 -4.15 3.30 11.90
C LYS A 42 -4.98 4.56 12.18
N PRO A 43 -6.30 4.52 11.93
CA PRO A 43 -7.15 5.70 12.08
C PRO A 43 -7.13 6.20 13.53
N ASN A 44 -7.01 7.51 13.68
CA ASN A 44 -7.22 8.24 14.92
C ASN A 44 -8.33 9.28 14.68
N ASN A 45 -9.03 9.69 15.74
CA ASN A 45 -10.22 10.56 15.65
C ASN A 45 -9.98 11.89 14.90
N SER A 46 -8.74 12.36 14.80
CA SER A 46 -8.39 13.62 14.13
C SER A 46 -8.07 13.48 12.64
N TYR A 47 -7.54 12.34 12.20
CA TYR A 47 -7.15 12.10 10.80
C TYR A 47 -7.30 10.60 10.47
N PRO A 48 -8.36 10.21 9.76
CA PRO A 48 -8.58 8.81 9.45
C PRO A 48 -7.60 8.37 8.36
N ASN A 49 -6.83 7.32 8.64
CA ASN A 49 -6.12 6.52 7.64
C ASN A 49 -5.01 7.20 6.83
N ILE A 50 -4.49 8.35 7.25
CA ILE A 50 -3.51 9.12 6.46
C ILE A 50 -2.13 9.14 7.13
N ILE A 51 -1.09 8.92 6.32
CA ILE A 51 0.32 9.12 6.67
C ILE A 51 1.01 10.01 5.63
N PHE A 52 2.11 10.60 6.06
CA PHE A 52 3.02 11.36 5.22
C PHE A 52 4.25 10.55 4.88
N TYR A 53 4.68 10.64 3.63
CA TYR A 53 5.96 10.13 3.15
C TYR A 53 6.77 11.28 2.57
N GLY A 54 7.88 11.63 3.22
CA GLY A 54 8.85 12.58 2.71
C GLY A 54 9.95 11.87 1.92
N CYS A 55 10.14 12.26 0.66
CA CYS A 55 11.22 11.77 -0.21
C CYS A 55 11.90 12.92 -0.96
N GLY A 56 13.13 12.74 -1.46
CA GLY A 56 13.89 13.80 -2.15
C GLY A 56 15.35 13.85 -1.67
N THR A 57 15.91 15.06 -1.55
CA THR A 57 17.25 15.31 -0.98
C THR A 57 17.27 15.02 0.53
N GLY A 58 17.37 13.74 0.89
CA GLY A 58 17.46 13.32 2.28
C GLY A 58 17.12 11.84 2.46
N LYS A 59 17.19 11.37 3.71
CA LYS A 59 16.73 10.02 4.05
C LYS A 59 15.20 9.98 3.96
N PRO A 60 14.61 9.10 3.15
CA PRO A 60 13.16 9.01 3.06
C PRO A 60 12.58 8.64 4.42
N TYR A 61 11.45 9.24 4.77
CA TYR A 61 10.82 9.02 6.07
C TYR A 61 9.31 9.02 5.98
N VAL A 62 8.69 8.35 6.94
CA VAL A 62 7.25 8.27 7.11
C VAL A 62 6.88 8.84 8.47
N GLN A 63 5.85 9.67 8.50
CA GLN A 63 5.32 10.27 9.71
C GLN A 63 3.80 10.30 9.69
N THR A 64 3.19 10.42 10.86
CA THR A 64 1.76 10.75 10.96
C THR A 64 1.56 12.27 10.93
N PRO A 65 0.44 12.77 10.39
CA PRO A 65 0.17 14.19 10.35
C PRO A 65 0.13 14.92 11.69
N TYR A 66 -0.13 14.18 12.77
CA TYR A 66 -0.44 14.74 14.09
C TYR A 66 0.64 14.40 15.14
N LYS A 67 1.49 13.39 14.91
CA LYS A 67 2.68 13.11 15.73
C LYS A 67 3.94 13.32 14.89
N HIS A 68 4.43 14.55 14.89
CA HIS A 68 5.72 14.91 14.30
C HIS A 68 6.91 14.22 14.99
N ASN A 69 6.70 13.61 16.17
CA ASN A 69 7.75 12.99 16.96
C ASN A 69 7.99 11.50 16.65
N THR A 70 7.19 10.89 15.77
CA THR A 70 7.37 9.49 15.34
C THR A 70 7.69 9.42 13.86
N SER A 71 8.99 9.56 13.54
CA SER A 71 9.52 9.37 12.19
C SER A 71 10.09 7.97 12.02
N ILE A 72 9.63 7.25 11.01
CA ILE A 72 10.24 5.99 10.60
C ILE A 72 11.01 6.24 9.31
N TYR A 73 12.32 6.02 9.33
CA TYR A 73 13.12 6.06 8.12
C TYR A 73 12.89 4.82 7.26
N VAL A 74 12.64 5.05 5.98
CA VAL A 74 12.27 4.02 5.01
C VAL A 74 13.22 4.05 3.82
N THR A 75 13.33 2.91 3.14
CA THR A 75 14.18 2.73 1.96
C THR A 75 13.33 2.30 0.77
N ASN A 76 12.61 1.19 0.88
CA ASN A 76 11.78 0.63 -0.19
C ASN A 76 10.40 0.16 0.30
N GLU A 77 10.11 0.31 1.59
CA GLU A 77 8.91 -0.21 2.23
C GLU A 77 7.66 0.50 1.68
N ILE A 78 7.71 1.82 1.46
CA ILE A 78 6.60 2.58 0.87
C ILE A 78 6.27 2.11 -0.54
N THR A 79 7.28 1.96 -1.40
CA THR A 79 7.10 1.45 -2.78
C THR A 79 6.49 0.05 -2.77
N THR A 80 6.91 -0.78 -1.80
CA THR A 80 6.39 -2.15 -1.66
C THR A 80 4.94 -2.15 -1.16
N LEU A 81 4.59 -1.29 -0.21
CA LEU A 81 3.22 -1.12 0.30
C LEU A 81 2.28 -0.58 -0.79
N LEU A 82 2.74 0.36 -1.61
CA LEU A 82 2.05 0.87 -2.80
C LEU A 82 1.86 -0.26 -3.84
N GLY A 83 2.91 -1.01 -4.16
CA GLY A 83 2.85 -2.14 -5.09
C GLY A 83 1.93 -3.27 -4.63
N LYS A 84 1.80 -3.48 -3.32
CA LYS A 84 0.84 -4.41 -2.70
C LYS A 84 -0.58 -3.86 -2.64
N ASN A 85 -0.79 -2.59 -3.01
CA ASN A 85 -2.04 -1.84 -2.93
C ASN A 85 -2.61 -1.74 -1.50
N LEU A 86 -1.71 -1.61 -0.51
CA LEU A 86 -2.06 -1.44 0.91
C LEU A 86 -2.14 0.03 1.31
N LEU A 87 -1.40 0.87 0.57
CA LEU A 87 -1.47 2.32 0.63
C LEU A 87 -1.86 2.83 -0.76
N SER A 88 -2.56 3.95 -0.80
CA SER A 88 -2.86 4.70 -2.02
C SER A 88 -2.31 6.11 -1.92
N GLN A 89 -1.76 6.62 -3.01
CA GLN A 89 -1.32 8.00 -3.10
C GLN A 89 -2.52 8.92 -3.27
N VAL A 90 -2.65 9.91 -2.38
CA VAL A 90 -3.72 10.92 -2.43
C VAL A 90 -3.23 12.19 -3.08
N HIS A 91 -2.07 12.68 -2.66
CA HIS A 91 -1.55 13.97 -3.09
C HIS A 91 -0.03 14.00 -3.00
N ILE A 92 0.60 14.74 -3.93
CA ILE A 92 2.02 15.05 -3.88
C ILE A 92 2.16 16.56 -3.79
N GLN A 93 2.91 17.02 -2.80
CA GLN A 93 3.24 18.41 -2.59
C GLN A 93 4.77 18.58 -2.63
N PRO A 94 5.33 19.33 -3.59
CA PRO A 94 6.74 19.69 -3.55
C PRO A 94 6.99 20.74 -2.45
N ILE A 95 8.04 20.54 -1.65
CA ILE A 95 8.58 21.54 -0.72
C ILE A 95 9.82 22.17 -1.34
N GLY A 96 9.62 23.08 -2.29
CA GLY A 96 10.71 23.84 -2.91
C GLY A 96 10.58 23.92 -4.43
N PRO A 97 11.29 24.86 -5.07
CA PRO A 97 11.17 25.12 -6.49
C PRO A 97 12.09 24.23 -7.36
N TYR A 98 13.01 23.47 -6.78
CA TYR A 98 14.04 22.76 -7.54
C TYR A 98 13.75 21.26 -7.69
N ALA A 99 14.14 20.72 -8.85
CA ALA A 99 14.14 19.28 -9.10
C ALA A 99 15.14 18.58 -8.17
N GLY A 100 14.64 17.88 -7.16
CA GLY A 100 15.42 17.23 -6.11
C GLY A 100 15.01 17.63 -4.70
N ASP A 101 14.26 18.73 -4.55
CA ASP A 101 13.73 19.15 -3.26
C ASP A 101 12.80 18.09 -2.65
N ILE A 102 12.53 18.22 -1.35
CA ILE A 102 11.71 17.26 -0.62
C ILE A 102 10.29 17.29 -1.19
N HIS A 103 9.78 16.14 -1.60
CA HIS A 103 8.39 15.90 -1.95
C HIS A 103 7.68 15.26 -0.77
N LEU A 104 6.56 15.84 -0.37
CA LEU A 104 5.63 15.24 0.57
C LEU A 104 4.56 14.50 -0.20
N VAL A 105 4.52 13.19 -0.02
CA VAL A 105 3.50 12.32 -0.55
C VAL A 105 2.53 11.96 0.56
N TRP A 106 1.28 12.35 0.38
CA TRP A 106 0.18 11.96 1.25
C TRP A 106 -0.33 10.60 0.84
N LEU A 107 -0.30 9.65 1.77
CA LEU A 107 -0.69 8.27 1.55
C LEU A 107 -1.88 7.93 2.44
N MET A 108 -2.86 7.23 1.88
CA MET A 108 -4.03 6.75 2.59
C MET A 108 -4.03 5.22 2.67
N LEU A 109 -4.41 4.68 3.82
CA LEU A 109 -4.61 3.25 4.01
C LEU A 109 -5.80 2.78 3.18
N THR A 110 -5.59 1.77 2.33
CA THR A 110 -6.69 1.18 1.55
C THR A 110 -7.50 0.21 2.41
N GLU A 111 -8.65 -0.23 1.90
CA GLU A 111 -9.41 -1.31 2.55
C GLU A 111 -8.56 -2.58 2.70
N LYS A 112 -7.79 -2.91 1.66
CA LYS A 112 -6.84 -4.04 1.69
C LYS A 112 -5.75 -3.85 2.74
N GLY A 113 -5.21 -2.64 2.87
CA GLY A 113 -4.28 -2.26 3.94
C GLY A 113 -4.87 -2.45 5.33
N SER A 114 -6.11 -2.02 5.52
CA SER A 114 -6.85 -2.15 6.78
C SER A 114 -7.10 -3.61 7.15
N GLN A 115 -7.48 -4.44 6.18
CA GLN A 115 -7.66 -5.88 6.39
C GLN A 115 -6.34 -6.58 6.73
N ALA A 116 -5.24 -6.21 6.05
CA ALA A 116 -3.92 -6.73 6.34
C ALA A 116 -3.45 -6.35 7.76
N LEU A 117 -3.70 -5.11 8.19
CA LEU A 117 -3.39 -4.66 9.54
C LEU A 117 -4.18 -5.45 10.60
N ARG A 118 -5.47 -5.72 10.38
CA ARG A 118 -6.28 -6.55 11.28
C ARG A 118 -5.81 -8.00 11.37
N LYS A 119 -5.30 -8.56 10.27
CA LYS A 119 -4.80 -9.94 10.22
C LYS A 119 -3.43 -10.13 10.90
N HIS A 120 -2.61 -9.07 10.95
CA HIS A 120 -1.24 -9.11 11.46
C HIS A 120 -1.01 -8.31 12.76
N GLY A 121 -1.99 -7.53 13.20
CA GLY A 121 -1.92 -6.68 14.39
C GLY A 121 -2.89 -7.06 15.51
N GLY A 122 -3.42 -8.29 15.48
CA GLY A 122 -4.13 -8.94 16.59
C GLY A 122 -3.18 -9.73 17.46
#